data_AF-A0A3A5VCI6-F1
#
_entry.id   AF-A0A3A5VCI6-F1
#
_cell.length_a   1.000
_cell.length_b   1.000
_cell.length_c   1.000
_cell.angle_alpha   90.00
_cell.angle_beta   90.00
_cell.angle_gamma   90.00
#
_symmetry.space_group_name_H-M   'P 1'
#
loop_
_entity.id
_entity.type
_entity.pdbx_description
1 polymer ?
#
loop_
_entity_poly.entity_id
_entity_poly.type
_entity_poly.pdbx_seq_one_letter_code
_entity_poly.pdbx_strand_id
1 'polypeptide(L)'
;GVLSRIIGWADCSGGYAHPLFHAAKRRNCDGDEDAIMLLMDGLLNFSREILPANRGGQMDAPLVLTTRLNPTEVDKEALNVDSGWFYERDFYEATLQQPHPKDIAHRMDFVERRLGTIAAVRGYGFTHDCHAFDQGPALSAYKTLDTMIDKMNGQLALGHRLRGVDVRQVASSVVRSHFLPDLRGNLNAYGRQKVRCLKCGHSYRRMPLAAHCIQPKKETGRGLSSMGVAKSEGGQCNGNLALTVSEGAVRKYIAVMQFVMDHYGVDLYTRQNANWLADSADSLFNNDRAKQLSLSDFL
;
A
#
# COMPACT_ATOMS: atom_id res chain seq x y z
N GLY A 1 -19.19 14.03 -1.47
CA GLY A 1 -18.75 13.95 -2.88
C GLY A 1 -18.83 15.32 -3.53
N VAL A 2 -18.17 15.52 -4.67
CA VAL A 2 -18.20 16.78 -5.43
C VAL A 2 -18.75 16.51 -6.83
N LEU A 3 -19.79 17.25 -7.23
CA LEU A 3 -20.37 17.14 -8.55
C LEU A 3 -19.38 17.67 -9.60
N SER A 4 -19.19 16.92 -10.67
CA SER A 4 -18.31 17.30 -11.79
C SER A 4 -18.93 16.92 -13.12
N ARG A 5 -18.32 17.42 -14.20
CA ARG A 5 -18.70 17.14 -15.57
C ARG A 5 -17.52 16.53 -16.30
N ILE A 6 -17.75 15.41 -16.96
CA ILE A 6 -16.77 14.79 -17.87
C ILE A 6 -16.67 15.65 -19.13
N ILE A 7 -15.46 16.00 -19.53
CA ILE A 7 -15.19 16.84 -20.70
C ILE A 7 -14.33 16.16 -21.78
N GLY A 8 -13.77 14.98 -21.49
CA GLY A 8 -12.91 14.26 -22.40
C GLY A 8 -12.29 13.02 -21.75
N TRP A 9 -11.43 12.35 -22.51
CA TRP A 9 -10.71 11.15 -22.12
C TRP A 9 -9.23 11.31 -22.48
N ALA A 10 -8.35 10.65 -21.73
CA ALA A 10 -6.92 10.57 -21.98
C ALA A 10 -6.49 9.10 -21.86
N ASP A 11 -5.49 8.67 -22.63
CA ASP A 11 -5.03 7.28 -22.64
C ASP A 11 -4.03 7.00 -21.49
N CYS A 12 -4.50 7.22 -20.26
CA CYS A 12 -3.71 6.96 -19.06
C CYS A 12 -4.60 6.43 -17.93
N SER A 13 -3.99 5.80 -16.93
CA SER A 13 -4.71 5.27 -15.75
C SER A 13 -5.01 6.34 -14.69
N GLY A 14 -4.67 7.61 -14.93
CA GLY A 14 -4.87 8.72 -14.00
C GLY A 14 -6.08 9.58 -14.38
N GLY A 15 -6.76 10.15 -13.38
CA GLY A 15 -7.82 11.13 -13.59
C GLY A 15 -7.29 12.56 -13.51
N TYR A 16 -7.53 13.37 -14.55
CA TYR A 16 -7.20 14.79 -14.54
C TYR A 16 -8.40 15.64 -14.11
N ALA A 17 -8.16 16.59 -13.22
CA ALA A 17 -9.11 17.66 -12.92
C ALA A 17 -8.38 18.89 -12.38
N HIS A 18 -9.13 19.98 -12.23
CA HIS A 18 -8.62 21.22 -11.64
C HIS A 18 -8.12 20.97 -10.20
N PRO A 19 -7.02 21.58 -9.72
CA PRO A 19 -6.50 21.36 -8.37
C PRO A 19 -7.53 21.59 -7.25
N LEU A 20 -8.31 22.67 -7.36
CA LEU A 20 -9.43 22.95 -6.43
C LEU A 20 -10.47 21.82 -6.36
N PHE A 21 -10.69 21.07 -7.45
CA PHE A 21 -11.61 19.94 -7.44
C PHE A 21 -11.04 18.75 -6.64
N HIS A 22 -9.75 18.45 -6.79
CA HIS A 22 -9.09 17.43 -5.98
C HIS A 22 -9.09 17.81 -4.50
N ALA A 23 -8.72 19.04 -4.17
CA ALA A 23 -8.71 19.53 -2.79
C ALA A 23 -10.11 19.58 -2.15
N ALA A 24 -11.17 19.88 -2.91
CA ALA A 24 -12.55 19.87 -2.40
C ALA A 24 -13.03 18.48 -1.96
N LYS A 25 -12.42 17.42 -2.48
CA LYS A 25 -12.68 16.04 -2.06
C LYS A 25 -11.85 15.63 -0.83
N ARG A 26 -11.06 16.55 -0.26
CA ARG A 26 -10.11 16.30 0.84
C ARG A 26 -9.09 15.21 0.50
N ARG A 27 -8.59 15.26 -0.73
CA ARG A 27 -7.55 14.38 -1.25
C ARG A 27 -6.29 15.19 -1.50
N ASN A 28 -5.16 14.60 -1.11
CA ASN A 28 -3.86 15.14 -1.44
C ASN A 28 -3.43 14.52 -2.77
N CYS A 29 -2.79 15.29 -3.64
CA CYS A 29 -2.37 14.78 -4.96
C CYS A 29 -0.98 14.11 -4.90
N ASP A 30 -0.69 13.38 -3.82
CA ASP A 30 0.59 12.70 -3.53
C ASP A 30 0.52 11.17 -3.76
N GLY A 31 -0.55 10.69 -4.39
CA GLY A 31 -0.78 9.27 -4.71
C GLY A 31 -2.15 8.73 -4.28
N ASP A 32 -3.05 9.60 -3.79
CA ASP A 32 -4.40 9.21 -3.39
C ASP A 32 -5.23 8.66 -4.56
N GLU A 33 -5.96 7.60 -4.26
CA GLU A 33 -6.99 7.05 -5.15
C GLU A 33 -8.35 7.69 -4.85
N ASP A 34 -9.15 7.86 -5.91
CA ASP A 34 -10.48 8.45 -5.80
C ASP A 34 -11.53 7.61 -6.51
N ALA A 35 -12.77 7.75 -6.06
CA ALA A 35 -13.91 7.02 -6.60
C ALA A 35 -14.78 7.95 -7.45
N ILE A 36 -15.14 7.50 -8.65
CA ILE A 36 -16.06 8.21 -9.53
C ILE A 36 -17.31 7.36 -9.69
N MET A 37 -18.48 7.97 -9.47
CA MET A 37 -19.77 7.37 -9.74
C MET A 37 -20.58 8.29 -10.65
N LEU A 38 -21.38 7.71 -11.54
CA LEU A 38 -22.29 8.50 -12.37
C LEU A 38 -23.41 9.08 -11.49
N LEU A 39 -23.76 10.34 -11.72
CA LEU A 39 -24.71 11.07 -10.87
C LEU A 39 -26.05 10.34 -10.75
N MET A 40 -26.64 9.90 -11.87
CA MET A 40 -27.94 9.22 -11.85
C MET A 40 -27.88 7.87 -11.14
N ASP A 41 -26.77 7.14 -11.26
CA ASP A 41 -26.57 5.88 -10.56
C ASP A 41 -26.54 6.11 -9.04
N GLY A 42 -25.77 7.09 -8.58
CA GLY A 42 -25.74 7.49 -7.18
C GLY A 42 -27.08 7.97 -6.65
N LEU A 43 -27.91 8.64 -7.45
CA LEU A 43 -29.23 9.11 -7.00
C LEU A 43 -30.28 8.00 -6.93
N LEU A 44 -30.23 7.02 -7.84
CA LEU A 44 -31.23 5.95 -7.90
C LEU A 44 -30.90 4.77 -6.97
N ASN A 45 -29.62 4.43 -6.85
CA ASN A 45 -29.19 3.19 -6.21
C ASN A 45 -28.63 3.39 -4.79
N PHE A 46 -28.43 4.64 -4.35
CA PHE A 46 -27.96 4.91 -2.99
C PHE A 46 -29.11 5.00 -1.99
N SER A 47 -28.96 4.28 -0.88
CA SER A 47 -29.79 4.46 0.31
C SER A 47 -28.90 4.47 1.56
N ARG A 48 -29.31 5.17 2.62
CA ARG A 48 -28.61 5.09 3.91
C ARG A 48 -28.81 3.74 4.58
N GLU A 49 -29.88 3.01 4.23
CA GLU A 49 -30.23 1.72 4.84
C GLU A 49 -29.28 0.59 4.42
N ILE A 50 -28.60 0.74 3.27
CA ILE A 50 -27.59 -0.23 2.80
C ILE A 50 -26.21 -0.01 3.43
N LEU A 51 -26.00 1.09 4.16
CA LEU A 51 -24.72 1.39 4.77
C LEU A 51 -24.47 0.49 6.00
N PRO A 52 -23.24 -0.06 6.15
CA PRO A 52 -22.90 -0.83 7.33
C PRO A 52 -23.00 0.05 8.59
N ALA A 53 -23.42 -0.54 9.70
CA ALA A 53 -23.53 0.15 10.99
C ALA A 53 -22.16 0.59 11.58
N ASN A 54 -21.06 0.06 11.04
CA ASN A 54 -19.71 0.39 11.48
C ASN A 54 -19.29 1.77 10.93
N ARG A 55 -18.70 2.60 11.79
CA ARG A 55 -18.28 3.99 11.47
C ARG A 55 -17.46 4.11 10.18
N GLY A 56 -16.56 3.17 9.90
CA GLY A 56 -15.66 3.24 8.74
C GLY A 56 -16.40 3.27 7.40
N GLY A 57 -17.45 2.46 7.23
CA GLY A 57 -18.18 2.39 5.96
C GLY A 57 -19.14 3.55 5.71
N GLN A 58 -19.41 4.39 6.72
CA GLN A 58 -20.24 5.59 6.56
C GLN A 58 -19.44 6.80 6.09
N MET A 59 -18.12 6.81 6.30
CA MET A 59 -17.25 7.95 5.97
C MET A 59 -16.99 8.07 4.46
N ASP A 60 -16.94 6.94 3.75
CA ASP A 60 -16.71 6.90 2.30
C ASP A 60 -18.00 7.04 1.47
N ALA A 61 -19.16 7.08 2.13
CA ALA A 61 -20.44 7.17 1.46
C ALA A 61 -20.75 8.62 1.01
N PRO A 62 -21.34 8.82 -0.18
CA PRO A 62 -21.68 10.15 -0.70
C PRO A 62 -22.94 10.73 -0.01
N LEU A 63 -22.87 10.98 1.30
CA LEU A 63 -23.99 11.49 2.11
C LEU A 63 -24.43 12.90 1.73
N VAL A 64 -23.50 13.72 1.24
CA VAL A 64 -23.70 15.09 0.79
C VAL A 64 -22.93 15.30 -0.51
N LEU A 65 -23.54 16.04 -1.44
CA LEU A 65 -22.96 16.38 -2.73
C LEU A 65 -22.77 17.89 -2.85
N THR A 66 -21.51 18.31 -2.98
CA THR A 66 -21.16 19.72 -3.24
C THR A 66 -21.32 20.03 -4.72
N THR A 67 -22.17 21.00 -5.06
CA THR A 67 -22.48 21.37 -6.46
C THR A 67 -21.65 22.53 -7.00
N ARG A 68 -21.06 23.34 -6.11
CA ARG A 68 -20.23 24.49 -6.44
C ARG A 68 -18.97 24.48 -5.60
N LEU A 69 -17.84 24.74 -6.24
CA LEU A 69 -16.55 24.83 -5.57
C LEU A 69 -16.37 26.25 -5.01
N ASN A 70 -16.14 26.33 -3.70
CA ASN A 70 -15.72 27.56 -3.05
C ASN A 70 -14.23 27.44 -2.67
N PRO A 71 -13.32 28.20 -3.31
CA PRO A 71 -11.87 28.13 -3.03
C PRO A 71 -11.49 28.45 -1.58
N THR A 72 -12.34 29.13 -0.80
CA THR A 72 -12.04 29.42 0.61
C THR A 72 -12.29 28.22 1.53
N GLU A 73 -13.04 27.22 1.07
CA GLU A 73 -13.47 26.05 1.87
C GLU A 73 -12.69 24.77 1.53
N VAL A 74 -11.83 24.82 0.50
CA VAL A 74 -11.03 23.67 0.10
C VAL A 74 -9.80 23.51 0.99
N ASP A 75 -9.14 22.36 0.85
CA ASP A 75 -7.88 22.10 1.56
C ASP A 75 -6.79 23.15 1.24
N LYS A 76 -5.94 23.42 2.23
CA LYS A 76 -4.89 24.44 2.17
C LYS A 76 -3.79 24.08 1.17
N GLU A 77 -3.59 22.80 0.83
CA GLU A 77 -2.55 22.41 -0.11
C GLU A 77 -2.75 23.06 -1.49
N ALA A 78 -3.98 23.03 -2.01
CA ALA A 78 -4.29 23.67 -3.31
C ALA A 78 -4.14 25.19 -3.28
N LEU A 79 -4.15 25.82 -2.11
CA LEU A 79 -3.94 27.26 -1.98
C LEU A 79 -2.49 27.67 -2.27
N ASN A 80 -1.54 26.75 -2.17
CA ASN A 80 -0.11 26.98 -2.42
C ASN A 80 0.30 26.72 -3.87
N VAL A 81 -0.64 26.43 -4.77
CA VAL A 81 -0.33 26.19 -6.19
C VAL A 81 0.01 27.51 -6.89
N ASP A 82 1.18 27.58 -7.51
CA ASP A 82 1.57 28.72 -8.34
C ASP A 82 0.63 28.85 -9.54
N SER A 83 0.14 30.06 -9.77
CA SER A 83 -0.86 30.39 -10.80
C SER A 83 -0.34 31.40 -11.82
N GLY A 84 0.95 31.78 -11.74
CA GLY A 84 1.62 32.65 -12.71
C GLY A 84 1.98 31.92 -14.02
N TRP A 85 2.12 32.69 -15.11
CA TRP A 85 2.52 32.16 -16.42
C TRP A 85 4.04 31.99 -16.57
N PHE A 86 4.82 32.71 -15.76
CA PHE A 86 6.27 32.63 -15.71
C PHE A 86 6.74 33.04 -14.33
N TYR A 87 7.93 32.62 -13.95
CA TYR A 87 8.61 33.17 -12.78
C TYR A 87 9.48 34.35 -13.21
N GLU A 88 9.47 35.41 -12.40
CA GLU A 88 10.28 36.59 -12.68
C GLU A 88 11.76 36.32 -12.41
N ARG A 89 12.66 37.00 -13.16
CA ARG A 89 14.13 36.94 -12.96
C ARG A 89 14.51 37.10 -11.49
N ASP A 90 13.87 38.07 -10.88
CA ASP A 90 13.93 38.46 -9.48
C ASP A 90 13.78 37.29 -8.50
N PHE A 91 12.87 36.35 -8.78
CA PHE A 91 12.70 35.13 -7.99
C PHE A 91 13.92 34.22 -8.11
N TYR A 92 14.38 33.96 -9.34
CA TYR A 92 15.54 33.11 -9.59
C TYR A 92 16.81 33.64 -8.90
N GLU A 93 17.07 34.94 -8.97
CA GLU A 93 18.23 35.55 -8.31
C GLU A 93 18.16 35.44 -6.77
N ALA A 94 16.96 35.61 -6.20
CA ALA A 94 16.76 35.46 -4.76
C ALA A 94 17.06 34.04 -4.28
N THR A 95 16.79 33.00 -5.10
CA THR A 95 17.05 31.61 -4.70
C THR A 95 18.54 31.31 -4.43
N LEU A 96 19.47 32.12 -4.95
CA LEU A 96 20.91 31.96 -4.70
C LEU A 96 21.29 32.11 -3.22
N GLN A 97 20.52 32.90 -2.47
CA GLN A 97 20.72 33.08 -1.02
C GLN A 97 19.99 32.02 -0.19
N GLN A 98 19.25 31.11 -0.83
CA GLN A 98 18.41 30.09 -0.20
C GLN A 98 17.47 30.65 0.90
N PRO A 99 16.75 31.76 0.64
CA PRO A 99 15.83 32.32 1.63
C PRO A 99 14.68 31.34 1.89
N HIS A 100 14.03 31.49 3.04
CA HIS A 100 12.86 30.68 3.33
C HIS A 100 11.71 31.08 2.38
N PRO A 101 10.91 30.14 1.82
CA PRO A 101 9.89 30.46 0.81
C PRO A 101 8.87 31.53 1.24
N LYS A 102 8.56 31.57 2.55
CA LYS A 102 7.66 32.60 3.12
C LYS A 102 8.20 34.03 2.99
N ASP A 103 9.51 34.22 2.99
CA ASP A 103 10.14 35.55 2.92
C ASP A 103 9.97 36.16 1.52
N ILE A 104 9.94 35.31 0.49
CA ILE A 104 9.80 35.69 -0.92
C ILE A 104 8.38 35.48 -1.49
N ALA A 105 7.44 34.95 -0.69
CA ALA A 105 6.08 34.63 -1.12
C ALA A 105 5.33 35.83 -1.72
N HIS A 106 5.63 37.05 -1.25
CA HIS A 106 5.04 38.29 -1.77
C HIS A 106 5.38 38.58 -3.25
N ARG A 107 6.40 37.92 -3.81
CA ARG A 107 6.82 38.04 -5.21
C ARG A 107 6.18 36.99 -6.12
N MET A 108 5.58 35.96 -5.53
CA MET A 108 4.99 34.83 -6.26
C MET A 108 3.47 34.94 -6.29
N ASP A 109 2.88 34.53 -7.40
CA ASP A 109 1.42 34.49 -7.57
C ASP A 109 0.91 33.06 -7.37
N PHE A 110 0.25 32.82 -6.24
CA PHE A 110 -0.32 31.54 -5.85
C PHE A 110 -1.80 31.70 -5.48
N VAL A 111 -2.55 30.59 -5.49
CA VAL A 111 -4.02 30.58 -5.37
C VAL A 111 -4.53 31.37 -4.15
N GLU A 112 -3.89 31.27 -2.99
CA GLU A 112 -4.30 31.98 -1.77
C GLU A 112 -4.37 33.50 -1.98
N ARG A 113 -3.44 34.09 -2.75
CA ARG A 113 -3.39 35.53 -3.00
C ARG A 113 -4.53 36.03 -3.88
N ARG A 114 -5.19 35.11 -4.60
CA ARG A 114 -6.30 35.41 -5.51
C ARG A 114 -7.67 35.23 -4.83
N LEU A 115 -7.70 34.71 -3.60
CA LEU A 115 -8.93 34.52 -2.83
C LEU A 115 -9.70 35.84 -2.65
N GLY A 116 -11.02 35.74 -2.61
CA GLY A 116 -11.91 36.90 -2.53
C GLY A 116 -12.16 37.61 -3.87
N THR A 117 -11.47 37.22 -4.94
CA THR A 117 -11.69 37.74 -6.30
C THR A 117 -12.09 36.64 -7.28
N ILE A 118 -12.54 37.02 -8.48
CA ILE A 118 -12.86 36.08 -9.57
C ILE A 118 -11.62 35.30 -10.02
N ALA A 119 -10.41 35.84 -9.81
CA ALA A 119 -9.16 35.19 -10.14
C ALA A 119 -8.88 33.94 -9.27
N ALA A 120 -9.61 33.75 -8.16
CA ALA A 120 -9.51 32.53 -7.34
C ALA A 120 -9.88 31.25 -8.11
N VAL A 121 -10.69 31.35 -9.18
CA VAL A 121 -11.16 30.21 -9.98
C VAL A 121 -10.80 30.31 -11.46
N ARG A 122 -10.19 31.41 -11.91
CA ARG A 122 -9.94 31.70 -13.32
C ARG A 122 -8.56 32.31 -13.54
N GLY A 123 -8.03 32.13 -14.75
CA GLY A 123 -6.77 32.76 -15.18
C GLY A 123 -5.53 32.14 -14.55
N TYR A 124 -5.56 30.85 -14.26
CA TYR A 124 -4.38 30.12 -13.79
C TYR A 124 -3.45 29.91 -14.99
N GLY A 125 -2.20 30.34 -14.83
CA GLY A 125 -1.13 30.08 -15.78
C GLY A 125 -0.40 28.79 -15.48
N PHE A 126 0.52 28.45 -16.37
CA PHE A 126 1.49 27.36 -16.21
C PHE A 126 2.82 27.82 -16.82
N THR A 127 3.93 27.31 -16.30
CA THR A 127 5.28 27.74 -16.72
C THR A 127 5.86 26.88 -17.84
N HIS A 128 5.48 25.60 -17.92
CA HIS A 128 5.99 24.65 -18.89
C HIS A 128 4.81 24.03 -19.65
N ASP A 129 4.89 24.10 -20.97
CA ASP A 129 3.90 23.47 -21.84
C ASP A 129 4.19 21.96 -21.99
N CYS A 130 3.20 21.20 -22.45
CA CYS A 130 3.34 19.79 -22.75
C CYS A 130 2.66 19.46 -24.09
N HIS A 131 3.26 18.56 -24.87
CA HIS A 131 2.67 18.17 -26.15
C HIS A 131 1.40 17.34 -25.98
N ALA A 132 1.38 16.43 -24.99
CA ALA A 132 0.21 15.65 -24.61
C ALA A 132 0.31 15.25 -23.13
N PHE A 133 -0.84 15.20 -22.45
CA PHE A 133 -0.90 14.86 -21.02
C PHE A 133 -0.62 13.39 -20.74
N ASP A 134 -0.96 12.52 -21.68
CA ASP A 134 -0.84 11.06 -21.62
C ASP A 134 0.42 10.54 -22.34
N GLN A 135 1.38 11.42 -22.66
CA GLN A 135 2.64 11.04 -23.28
C GLN A 135 3.54 10.31 -22.27
N GLY A 136 3.32 9.01 -22.10
CA GLY A 136 4.09 8.18 -21.19
C GLY A 136 3.74 6.70 -21.31
N PRO A 137 4.47 5.81 -20.60
CA PRO A 137 4.11 4.39 -20.55
C PRO A 137 2.77 4.20 -19.84
N ALA A 138 1.82 3.53 -20.49
CA ALA A 138 0.46 3.32 -19.98
C ALA A 138 0.42 2.54 -18.64
N LEU A 139 1.41 1.68 -18.41
CA LEU A 139 1.55 0.88 -17.20
C LEU A 139 2.95 1.02 -16.64
N SER A 140 3.05 1.05 -15.31
CA SER A 140 4.34 1.00 -14.65
C SER A 140 4.98 -0.38 -14.82
N ALA A 141 6.30 -0.42 -15.00
CA ALA A 141 7.05 -1.67 -15.06
C ALA A 141 6.85 -2.54 -13.80
N TYR A 142 6.50 -1.93 -12.67
CA TYR A 142 6.17 -2.65 -11.43
C TYR A 142 4.96 -3.58 -11.58
N LYS A 143 3.97 -3.22 -12.42
CA LYS A 143 2.77 -4.03 -12.67
C LYS A 143 3.04 -5.16 -13.67
N THR A 144 4.03 -5.03 -14.54
CA THR A 144 4.37 -6.04 -15.57
C THR A 144 5.31 -7.12 -15.06
N LEU A 145 6.02 -6.87 -13.96
CA LEU A 145 6.88 -7.87 -13.31
C LEU A 145 6.05 -8.72 -12.34
N ASP A 146 6.08 -10.04 -12.52
CA ASP A 146 5.25 -10.95 -11.73
C ASP A 146 5.86 -11.23 -10.35
N THR A 147 7.13 -11.59 -10.30
CA THR A 147 7.76 -12.02 -9.04
C THR A 147 8.41 -10.87 -8.30
N MET A 148 8.50 -10.97 -6.96
CA MET A 148 9.23 -10.00 -6.16
C MET A 148 10.72 -9.96 -6.56
N ILE A 149 11.29 -11.11 -6.92
CA ILE A 149 12.69 -11.21 -7.32
C ILE A 149 12.93 -10.36 -8.56
N ASP A 150 12.04 -10.44 -9.55
CA ASP A 150 12.14 -9.64 -10.77
C ASP A 150 11.97 -8.16 -10.48
N LYS A 151 11.03 -7.79 -9.61
CA LYS A 151 10.83 -6.39 -9.18
C LYS A 151 12.08 -5.82 -8.50
N MET A 152 12.69 -6.61 -7.64
CA MET A 152 13.89 -6.23 -6.92
C MET A 152 15.10 -6.10 -7.85
N ASN A 153 15.28 -7.07 -8.76
CA ASN A 153 16.33 -7.02 -9.77
C ASN A 153 16.14 -5.83 -10.72
N GLY A 154 14.90 -5.54 -11.13
CA GLY A 154 14.59 -4.35 -11.91
C GLY A 154 14.96 -3.06 -11.19
N GLN A 155 14.64 -2.95 -9.90
CA GLN A 155 15.00 -1.80 -9.06
C GLN A 155 16.53 -1.63 -8.95
N LEU A 156 17.27 -2.69 -8.65
CA LEU A 156 18.73 -2.62 -8.46
C LEU A 156 19.48 -2.45 -9.78
N ALA A 157 19.02 -3.07 -10.87
CA ALA A 157 19.55 -2.86 -12.21
C ALA A 157 19.35 -1.42 -12.69
N LEU A 158 18.20 -0.81 -12.37
CA LEU A 158 17.98 0.61 -12.60
C LEU A 158 18.96 1.46 -11.77
N GLY A 159 19.15 1.11 -10.50
CA GLY A 159 20.15 1.74 -9.63
C GLY A 159 21.55 1.76 -10.26
N HIS A 160 22.00 0.66 -10.85
CA HIS A 160 23.32 0.60 -11.51
C HIS A 160 23.46 1.55 -12.70
N ARG A 161 22.37 1.88 -13.38
CA ARG A 161 22.37 2.80 -14.52
C ARG A 161 22.35 4.26 -14.09
N LEU A 162 21.85 4.56 -12.89
CA LEU A 162 21.66 5.91 -12.40
C LEU A 162 22.90 6.42 -11.67
N ARG A 163 23.39 7.60 -12.06
CA ARG A 163 24.55 8.23 -11.40
C ARG A 163 24.26 8.67 -9.95
N GLY A 164 23.01 9.04 -9.67
CA GLY A 164 22.61 9.56 -8.36
C GLY A 164 22.29 8.49 -7.31
N VAL A 165 22.47 7.21 -7.64
CA VAL A 165 22.06 6.09 -6.76
C VAL A 165 23.27 5.22 -6.44
N ASP A 166 23.59 5.09 -5.15
CA ASP A 166 24.53 4.07 -4.69
C ASP A 166 23.77 2.75 -4.47
N VAL A 167 23.99 1.80 -5.38
CA VAL A 167 23.33 0.49 -5.36
C VAL A 167 23.66 -0.30 -4.11
N ARG A 168 24.88 -0.18 -3.57
CA ARG A 168 25.27 -0.89 -2.34
C ARG A 168 24.48 -0.38 -1.16
N GLN A 169 24.31 0.94 -1.07
CA GLN A 169 23.52 1.55 0.00
C GLN A 169 22.04 1.17 -0.12
N VAL A 170 21.47 1.16 -1.32
CA VAL A 170 20.09 0.73 -1.57
C VAL A 170 19.91 -0.74 -1.18
N ALA A 171 20.80 -1.63 -1.62
CA ALA A 171 20.76 -3.06 -1.29
C ALA A 171 20.83 -3.28 0.23
N SER A 172 21.81 -2.67 0.91
CA SER A 172 21.92 -2.73 2.39
C SER A 172 20.64 -2.21 3.07
N SER A 173 20.06 -1.12 2.59
CA SER A 173 18.84 -0.54 3.17
C SER A 173 17.63 -1.44 3.01
N VAL A 174 17.46 -2.07 1.84
CA VAL A 174 16.36 -3.01 1.56
C VAL A 174 16.49 -4.25 2.46
N VAL A 175 17.69 -4.83 2.58
CA VAL A 175 17.91 -6.00 3.46
C VAL A 175 17.59 -5.64 4.91
N ARG A 176 18.12 -4.51 5.42
CA ARG A 176 17.96 -4.12 6.83
C ARG A 176 16.55 -3.66 7.20
N SER A 177 15.88 -2.92 6.33
CA SER A 177 14.61 -2.27 6.64
C SER A 177 13.39 -3.11 6.25
N HIS A 178 13.56 -4.04 5.31
CA HIS A 178 12.44 -4.86 4.80
C HIS A 178 12.63 -6.34 5.10
N PHE A 179 13.71 -6.97 4.62
CA PHE A 179 13.84 -8.44 4.74
C PHE A 179 14.16 -8.95 6.13
N LEU A 180 15.15 -8.38 6.83
CA LEU A 180 15.50 -8.85 8.17
C LEU A 180 14.35 -8.65 9.18
N PRO A 181 13.64 -7.51 9.20
CA PRO A 181 12.47 -7.34 10.06
C PRO A 181 11.35 -8.33 9.74
N ASP A 182 11.07 -8.59 8.46
CA ASP A 182 10.03 -9.52 8.04
C ASP A 182 10.39 -10.97 8.39
N LEU A 183 11.61 -11.42 8.08
CA LEU A 183 12.10 -12.76 8.45
C LEU A 183 12.04 -12.97 9.96
N ARG A 184 12.54 -12.02 10.75
CA ARG A 184 12.49 -12.07 12.22
C ARG A 184 11.05 -12.04 12.74
N GLY A 185 10.19 -11.24 12.12
CA GLY A 185 8.76 -11.16 12.45
C GLY A 185 8.05 -12.49 12.22
N ASN A 186 8.25 -13.08 11.04
CA ASN A 186 7.67 -14.35 10.64
C ASN A 186 8.20 -15.51 11.50
N LEU A 187 9.49 -15.54 11.82
CA LEU A 187 10.08 -16.57 12.68
C LEU A 187 9.54 -16.49 14.12
N ASN A 188 9.44 -15.29 14.69
CA ASN A 188 8.80 -15.09 16.00
C ASN A 188 7.31 -15.44 15.99
N ALA A 189 6.60 -15.08 14.91
CA ALA A 189 5.19 -15.41 14.74
C ALA A 189 5.01 -16.93 14.63
N TYR A 190 5.86 -17.62 13.86
CA TYR A 190 5.85 -19.07 13.70
C TYR A 190 6.04 -19.79 15.04
N GLY A 191 6.99 -19.34 15.87
CA GLY A 191 7.24 -19.93 17.20
C GLY A 191 6.12 -19.70 18.21
N ARG A 192 5.29 -18.65 18.04
CA ARG A 192 4.21 -18.27 18.98
C ARG A 192 2.80 -18.46 18.40
N GLN A 193 2.69 -19.07 17.22
CA GLN A 193 1.44 -19.10 16.49
C GLN A 193 0.35 -19.93 17.18
N LYS A 194 -0.90 -19.64 16.81
CA LYS A 194 -2.06 -20.45 17.17
C LYS A 194 -2.34 -21.43 16.04
N VAL A 195 -3.00 -22.53 16.36
CA VAL A 195 -3.46 -23.51 15.37
C VAL A 195 -4.94 -23.27 15.10
N ARG A 196 -5.31 -23.08 13.84
CA ARG A 196 -6.69 -22.77 13.44
C ARG A 196 -7.37 -23.97 12.80
N CYS A 197 -8.61 -24.24 13.17
CA CYS A 197 -9.44 -25.21 12.48
C CYS A 197 -9.96 -24.65 11.16
N LEU A 198 -9.77 -25.38 10.06
CA LEU A 198 -10.24 -24.98 8.72
C LEU A 198 -11.77 -25.07 8.58
N LYS A 199 -12.45 -25.89 9.39
CA LYS A 199 -13.91 -26.06 9.34
C LYS A 199 -14.66 -25.00 10.17
N CYS A 200 -14.33 -24.85 11.46
CA CYS A 200 -15.07 -23.97 12.36
C CYS A 200 -14.37 -22.62 12.64
N GLY A 201 -13.14 -22.44 12.16
CA GLY A 201 -12.37 -21.21 12.32
C GLY A 201 -11.83 -20.96 13.72
N HIS A 202 -12.06 -21.85 14.69
CA HIS A 202 -11.57 -21.69 16.07
C HIS A 202 -10.05 -21.79 16.14
N SER A 203 -9.44 -20.92 16.94
CA SER A 203 -7.98 -20.80 17.10
C SER A 203 -7.54 -21.32 18.47
N TYR A 204 -6.80 -22.41 18.48
CA TYR A 204 -6.22 -23.01 19.67
C TYR A 204 -4.81 -22.45 19.94
N ARG A 205 -4.50 -22.19 21.22
CA ARG A 205 -3.13 -21.79 21.62
C ARG A 205 -2.11 -22.93 21.46
N ARG A 206 -2.55 -24.18 21.57
CA ARG A 206 -1.71 -25.39 21.42
C ARG A 206 -2.47 -26.43 20.60
N MET A 207 -1.75 -27.24 19.84
CA MET A 207 -2.34 -28.36 19.10
C MET A 207 -3.03 -29.33 20.08
N PRO A 208 -4.32 -29.65 19.90
CA PRO A 208 -4.97 -30.73 20.64
C PRO A 208 -4.26 -32.06 20.39
N LEU A 209 -4.08 -32.87 21.45
CA LEU A 209 -3.45 -34.19 21.35
C LEU A 209 -4.19 -35.15 20.42
N ALA A 210 -5.50 -34.93 20.23
CA ALA A 210 -6.32 -35.70 19.31
C ALA A 210 -6.00 -35.43 17.82
N ALA A 211 -5.14 -34.45 17.51
CA ALA A 211 -4.78 -34.00 16.15
C ALA A 211 -5.93 -33.45 15.28
N HIS A 212 -7.16 -33.40 15.81
CA HIS A 212 -8.33 -32.82 15.17
C HIS A 212 -9.03 -31.78 16.06
N CYS A 213 -9.91 -30.98 15.46
CA CYS A 213 -10.68 -29.97 16.19
C CYS A 213 -11.65 -30.59 17.20
N ILE A 214 -11.45 -30.28 18.48
CA ILE A 214 -12.27 -30.73 19.62
C ILE A 214 -13.41 -29.76 19.99
N GLN A 215 -13.59 -28.66 19.24
CA GLN A 215 -14.71 -27.73 19.49
C GLN A 215 -16.04 -28.46 19.23
N PRO A 216 -17.09 -28.17 20.02
CA PRO A 216 -18.43 -28.64 19.70
C PRO A 216 -18.85 -28.15 18.32
N LYS A 217 -19.52 -29.02 17.56
CA LYS A 217 -20.00 -28.68 16.22
C LYS A 217 -21.00 -27.53 16.34
N LYS A 218 -20.66 -26.37 15.74
CA LYS A 218 -21.64 -25.30 15.53
C LYS A 218 -22.68 -25.85 14.56
N GLU A 219 -23.93 -26.03 15.01
CA GLU A 219 -25.03 -26.38 14.11
C GLU A 219 -25.25 -25.24 13.11
N THR A 220 -24.86 -25.45 11.86
CA THR A 220 -25.21 -24.59 10.75
C THR A 220 -26.52 -25.11 10.16
N GLY A 221 -27.65 -24.66 10.70
CA GLY A 221 -28.98 -25.03 10.20
C GLY A 221 -30.05 -24.07 10.68
N ARG A 222 -30.85 -23.53 9.74
CA ARG A 222 -32.07 -22.75 9.97
C ARG A 222 -33.07 -23.61 10.76
N GLY A 223 -33.38 -23.23 12.00
CA GLY A 223 -34.31 -23.92 12.90
C GLY A 223 -34.26 -23.37 14.33
N LEU A 224 -34.86 -24.08 15.30
CA LEU A 224 -34.94 -23.74 16.75
C LEU A 224 -33.61 -23.40 17.44
N SER A 225 -32.47 -23.55 16.75
CA SER A 225 -31.15 -23.07 17.16
C SER A 225 -31.06 -21.54 17.31
N SER A 226 -31.98 -20.77 16.70
CA SER A 226 -32.11 -19.31 16.94
C SER A 226 -32.73 -18.96 18.30
N MET A 227 -33.34 -19.93 18.99
CA MET A 227 -34.02 -19.78 20.29
C MET A 227 -33.17 -20.28 21.47
N GLY A 228 -31.86 -20.51 21.26
CA GLY A 228 -30.92 -20.86 22.33
C GLY A 228 -31.00 -22.30 22.86
N VAL A 229 -31.79 -23.18 22.22
CA VAL A 229 -31.87 -24.60 22.59
C VAL A 229 -30.72 -25.36 21.95
N ALA A 230 -29.62 -25.54 22.69
CA ALA A 230 -28.52 -26.41 22.29
C ALA A 230 -28.93 -27.87 22.52
N LYS A 231 -29.00 -28.69 21.46
CA LYS A 231 -29.04 -30.15 21.63
C LYS A 231 -27.72 -30.60 22.27
N SER A 232 -27.81 -31.33 23.38
CA SER A 232 -26.67 -31.87 24.14
C SER A 232 -25.90 -32.99 23.42
N GLU A 233 -26.39 -33.47 22.27
CA GLU A 233 -25.75 -34.53 21.46
C GLU A 233 -24.97 -33.96 20.25
N GLY A 234 -24.32 -32.81 20.43
CA GLY A 234 -23.47 -32.21 19.41
C GLY A 234 -22.09 -32.86 19.36
N GLY A 235 -21.82 -33.71 18.36
CA GLY A 235 -20.48 -34.26 18.13
C GLY A 235 -19.39 -33.17 17.98
N GLN A 236 -18.13 -33.56 18.08
CA GLN A 236 -17.01 -32.64 17.88
C GLN A 236 -16.87 -32.25 16.40
N CYS A 237 -16.32 -31.06 16.13
CA CYS A 237 -16.12 -30.53 14.78
C CYS A 237 -15.29 -31.48 13.89
N ASN A 238 -14.28 -32.15 14.46
CA ASN A 238 -13.41 -33.10 13.77
C ASN A 238 -12.85 -32.53 12.44
N GLY A 239 -12.46 -31.26 12.48
CA GLY A 239 -11.85 -30.53 11.37
C GLY A 239 -10.34 -30.56 11.44
N ASN A 240 -9.71 -30.50 10.26
CA ASN A 240 -8.26 -30.40 10.14
C ASN A 240 -7.78 -29.07 10.73
N LEU A 241 -6.66 -29.18 11.44
CA LEU A 241 -6.01 -28.07 12.10
C LEU A 241 -4.81 -27.65 11.25
N ALA A 242 -4.72 -26.36 10.96
CA ALA A 242 -3.65 -25.78 10.17
C ALA A 242 -2.91 -24.74 11.00
N LEU A 243 -1.59 -24.67 10.78
CA LEU A 243 -0.76 -23.58 11.26
C LEU A 243 -1.18 -22.27 10.57
N THR A 244 -1.19 -21.17 11.31
CA THR A 244 -1.53 -19.85 10.74
C THR A 244 -0.38 -19.25 9.94
N VAL A 245 0.86 -19.62 10.28
CA VAL A 245 2.09 -19.24 9.59
C VAL A 245 2.75 -20.53 9.13
N SER A 246 2.94 -20.68 7.82
CA SER A 246 3.60 -21.83 7.23
C SER A 246 5.12 -21.65 7.21
N GLU A 247 5.87 -22.75 7.14
CA GLU A 247 7.32 -22.72 6.93
C GLU A 247 7.71 -21.95 5.67
N GLY A 248 6.98 -22.16 4.57
CA GLY A 248 7.23 -21.46 3.31
C GLY A 248 7.13 -19.94 3.43
N ALA A 249 6.28 -19.41 4.32
CA ALA A 249 6.19 -17.98 4.58
C ALA A 249 7.46 -17.45 5.27
N VAL A 250 8.09 -18.23 6.15
CA VAL A 250 9.34 -17.86 6.83
C VAL A 250 10.52 -17.92 5.85
N ARG A 251 10.61 -18.98 5.02
CA ARG A 251 11.73 -19.19 4.08
C ARG A 251 11.69 -18.31 2.83
N LYS A 252 10.54 -17.70 2.52
CA LYS A 252 10.24 -17.01 1.26
C LYS A 252 11.35 -16.06 0.77
N TYR A 253 11.98 -15.31 1.68
CA TYR A 253 12.92 -14.25 1.33
C TYR A 253 14.39 -14.59 1.55
N ILE A 254 14.71 -15.76 2.11
CA ILE A 254 16.11 -16.12 2.43
C ILE A 254 16.95 -16.19 1.15
N ALA A 255 16.49 -16.93 0.14
CA ALA A 255 17.20 -17.07 -1.14
C ALA A 255 17.37 -15.73 -1.87
N VAL A 256 16.34 -14.88 -1.83
CA VAL A 256 16.36 -13.55 -2.46
C VAL A 256 17.35 -12.63 -1.77
N MET A 257 17.35 -12.64 -0.43
CA MET A 257 18.26 -11.86 0.38
C MET A 257 19.72 -12.26 0.13
N GLN A 258 20.02 -13.57 0.10
CA GLN A 258 21.36 -14.08 -0.22
C GLN A 258 21.80 -13.65 -1.62
N PHE A 259 20.96 -13.84 -2.64
CA PHE A 259 21.25 -13.42 -4.00
C PHE A 259 21.62 -11.93 -4.07
N VAL A 260 20.88 -11.07 -3.38
CA VAL A 260 21.16 -9.63 -3.40
C VAL A 260 22.45 -9.26 -2.67
N MET A 261 22.72 -9.92 -1.55
CA MET A 261 23.95 -9.71 -0.80
C MET A 261 25.21 -10.13 -1.56
N ASP A 262 25.10 -11.17 -2.38
CA ASP A 262 26.19 -11.70 -3.18
C ASP A 262 26.40 -10.89 -4.46
N HIS A 263 25.31 -10.53 -5.15
CA HIS A 263 25.39 -9.84 -6.44
C HIS A 263 25.71 -8.35 -6.31
N TYR A 264 25.06 -7.65 -5.37
CA TYR A 264 25.18 -6.19 -5.25
C TYR A 264 26.16 -5.76 -4.15
N GLY A 265 26.43 -6.66 -3.21
CA GLY A 265 27.29 -6.39 -2.06
C GLY A 265 26.58 -5.58 -0.97
N VAL A 266 26.85 -5.94 0.28
CA VAL A 266 26.37 -5.25 1.48
C VAL A 266 27.51 -5.12 2.48
N ASP A 267 27.32 -4.27 3.49
CA ASP A 267 28.24 -4.15 4.62
C ASP A 267 28.35 -5.46 5.41
N LEU A 268 29.51 -5.65 6.07
CA LEU A 268 29.84 -6.88 6.80
C LEU A 268 28.83 -7.22 7.89
N TYR A 269 28.33 -6.20 8.60
CA TYR A 269 27.36 -6.39 9.68
C TYR A 269 26.03 -6.92 9.13
N THR A 270 25.50 -6.30 8.07
CA THR A 270 24.28 -6.76 7.40
C THR A 270 24.43 -8.19 6.90
N ARG A 271 25.59 -8.52 6.31
CA ARG A 271 25.88 -9.87 5.82
C ARG A 271 25.87 -10.91 6.94
N GLN A 272 26.59 -10.65 8.04
CA GLN A 272 26.64 -11.57 9.17
C GLN A 272 25.26 -11.77 9.81
N ASN A 273 24.50 -10.70 9.99
CA ASN A 273 23.17 -10.76 10.57
C ASN A 273 22.18 -11.55 9.70
N ALA A 274 22.21 -11.32 8.39
CA ALA A 274 21.39 -12.05 7.42
C ALA A 274 21.72 -13.55 7.42
N ASN A 275 23.01 -13.92 7.40
CA ASN A 275 23.43 -15.31 7.44
C ASN A 275 23.00 -15.98 8.76
N TRP A 276 23.20 -15.31 9.90
CA TRP A 276 22.82 -15.87 11.19
C TRP A 276 21.31 -16.12 11.33
N LEU A 277 20.48 -15.23 10.78
CA LEU A 277 19.03 -15.42 10.76
C LEU A 277 18.59 -16.52 9.79
N ALA A 278 19.27 -16.64 8.64
CA ALA A 278 19.02 -17.74 7.70
C ALA A 278 19.35 -19.09 8.35
N ASP A 279 20.53 -19.22 8.96
CA ASP A 279 20.96 -20.43 9.67
C ASP A 279 20.01 -20.79 10.82
N SER A 280 19.53 -19.78 11.55
CA SER A 280 18.55 -19.95 12.63
C SER A 280 17.22 -20.46 12.11
N ALA A 281 16.76 -19.97 10.97
CA ALA A 281 15.55 -20.46 10.32
C ALA A 281 15.75 -21.91 9.84
N ASP A 282 16.88 -22.21 9.21
CA ASP A 282 17.20 -23.57 8.77
C ASP A 282 17.25 -24.56 9.93
N SER A 283 17.95 -24.22 11.01
CA SER A 283 18.03 -25.05 12.21
C SER A 283 16.67 -25.34 12.86
N LEU A 284 15.68 -24.44 12.72
CA LEU A 284 14.35 -24.65 13.28
C LEU A 284 13.54 -25.71 12.52
N PHE A 285 13.76 -25.81 11.22
CA PHE A 285 13.00 -26.70 10.32
C PHE A 285 13.75 -27.96 9.94
N ASN A 286 15.08 -28.00 10.10
CA ASN A 286 15.87 -29.18 9.79
C ASN A 286 15.52 -30.32 10.74
N ASN A 287 15.19 -31.48 10.19
CA ASN A 287 14.91 -32.67 10.95
C ASN A 287 16.05 -33.65 10.73
N ASP A 288 16.97 -33.74 11.70
CA ASP A 288 18.21 -34.55 11.59
C ASP A 288 17.96 -36.04 11.30
N ARG A 289 16.72 -36.52 11.47
CA ARG A 289 16.32 -37.91 11.20
C ARG A 289 15.93 -38.19 9.75
N ALA A 290 15.70 -37.17 8.93
CA ALA A 290 15.22 -37.33 7.56
C ALA A 290 15.90 -36.31 6.62
N LYS A 291 17.19 -36.54 6.30
CA LYS A 291 17.91 -35.76 5.29
C LYS A 291 17.65 -36.35 3.90
N GLN A 292 16.99 -35.58 3.04
CA GLN A 292 16.97 -35.83 1.60
C GLN A 292 18.28 -35.29 1.02
N LEU A 293 19.18 -36.19 0.62
CA LEU A 293 20.46 -35.84 0.01
C LEU A 293 20.31 -35.78 -1.50
N SER A 294 20.87 -34.76 -2.13
CA SER A 294 20.99 -34.68 -3.59
C SER A 294 22.21 -35.47 -4.06
N LEU A 295 22.18 -35.99 -5.29
CA LEU A 295 23.33 -36.70 -5.87
C LEU A 295 24.60 -35.82 -5.94
N SER A 296 24.42 -34.50 -6.05
CA SER A 296 25.48 -33.49 -6.01
C SER A 296 26.14 -33.32 -4.64
N ASP A 297 25.50 -33.75 -3.55
CA ASP A 297 26.10 -33.65 -2.20
C ASP A 297 27.15 -34.75 -1.95
N PHE A 298 27.28 -35.71 -2.87
CA PHE A 298 28.22 -36.83 -2.81
C PHE A 298 29.39 -36.73 -3.81
N LEU A 299 29.41 -35.67 -4.63
CA LEU A 299 30.49 -35.36 -5.57
C LEU A 299 31.35 -34.23 -5.02
#